data_AF-A0A0B6XXS9-F1
#
_entry.id   AF-A0A0B6XXS9-F1
#
_cell.length_a   1.000
_cell.length_b   1.000
_cell.length_c   1.000
_cell.angle_alpha   90.00
_cell.angle_beta   90.00
_cell.angle_gamma   90.00
#
_symmetry.space_group_name_H-M   'P 1'
#
loop_
_entity.id
_entity.type
_entity.pdbx_description
1 polymer ?
#
loop_
_entity_poly.entity_id
_entity_poly.type
_entity_poly.pdbx_seq_one_letter_code
_entity_poly.pdbx_strand_id
1 'polypeptide(L)'
;QDSFHKHLFVHIGSTATYNDPLLEAIDIRQIYDKFPEKKGGLKELYDKGPTSAFFLVKFWADINTNVQDESGTFYGVTSQYENNENLTIQVSTKVCSFGKQVVEKVETEYARLENGRCVYRIHRS
;
A
#
# COMPACT_ATOMS: atom_id res chain seq x y z
N GLN A 1 27.32 -15.73 14.78
CA GLN A 1 26.87 -15.15 13.50
C GLN A 1 25.36 -15.03 13.65
N ASP A 2 24.85 -13.84 13.96
CA ASP A 2 23.41 -13.65 14.15
C ASP A 2 22.73 -13.78 12.78
N SER A 3 21.87 -14.79 12.65
CA SER A 3 21.13 -15.06 11.42
C SER A 3 19.91 -14.14 11.36
N PHE A 4 19.91 -13.17 10.44
CA PHE A 4 18.74 -12.32 10.20
C PHE A 4 17.73 -13.08 9.33
N HIS A 5 16.55 -13.39 9.89
CA HIS A 5 15.46 -14.03 9.17
C HIS A 5 14.38 -12.99 8.81
N LYS A 6 14.09 -12.84 7.51
CA LYS A 6 13.02 -11.95 7.00
C LYS A 6 11.99 -12.75 6.24
N HIS A 7 10.78 -12.82 6.79
CA HIS A 7 9.62 -13.35 6.09
C HIS A 7 8.85 -12.22 5.40
N LEU A 8 8.32 -12.47 4.19
CA LEU A 8 7.49 -11.52 3.46
C LEU A 8 6.06 -12.07 3.35
N PHE A 9 5.14 -11.56 4.17
CA PHE A 9 3.72 -11.94 4.07
C PHE A 9 3.12 -11.57 2.72
N VAL A 10 3.46 -10.38 2.22
CA VAL A 10 3.10 -9.89 0.90
C VAL A 10 4.27 -9.11 0.32
N HIS A 11 4.39 -9.12 -1.00
CA HIS A 11 5.42 -8.37 -1.71
C HIS A 11 4.90 -7.90 -3.07
N ILE A 12 5.03 -6.61 -3.34
CA ILE A 12 4.88 -6.03 -4.69
C ILE A 12 6.29 -5.68 -5.15
N GLY A 13 6.76 -6.34 -6.20
CA GLY A 13 8.05 -6.04 -6.82
C GLY A 13 8.04 -4.69 -7.54
N SER A 14 9.22 -4.16 -7.83
CA SER A 14 9.40 -2.89 -8.54
C SER A 14 9.63 -3.06 -10.04
N THR A 15 9.42 -1.95 -10.74
CA THR A 15 9.62 -1.69 -12.18
C THR A 15 8.68 -2.40 -13.13
N ALA A 16 7.52 -1.76 -13.36
CA ALA A 16 6.72 -2.04 -14.53
C ALA A 16 7.51 -1.68 -15.80
N THR A 17 7.47 -2.54 -16.80
CA THR A 17 8.10 -2.33 -18.11
C THR A 17 7.04 -2.18 -19.19
N TYR A 18 7.42 -1.60 -20.34
CA TYR A 18 6.49 -1.50 -21.49
C TYR A 18 6.03 -2.86 -22.02
N ASN A 19 6.75 -3.94 -21.68
CA ASN A 19 6.41 -5.30 -22.08
C ASN A 19 5.40 -5.96 -21.13
N ASP A 20 5.04 -5.32 -20.03
CA ASP A 20 4.12 -5.91 -19.06
C ASP A 20 2.70 -5.91 -19.62
N PRO A 21 1.91 -6.97 -19.36
CA PRO A 21 0.51 -7.01 -19.73
C PRO A 21 -0.27 -5.85 -19.12
N LEU A 22 -1.30 -5.39 -19.83
CA LEU A 22 -2.26 -4.44 -19.29
C LEU A 22 -2.97 -5.03 -18.07
N LEU A 23 -3.19 -4.21 -17.06
CA LEU A 23 -3.95 -4.61 -15.87
C LEU A 23 -5.41 -4.88 -16.23
N GLU A 24 -5.95 -5.95 -15.65
CA GLU A 24 -7.38 -6.24 -15.74
C GLU A 24 -8.19 -5.16 -15.02
N ALA A 25 -9.31 -4.78 -15.62
CA ALA A 25 -10.24 -3.84 -15.02
C ALA A 25 -11.33 -4.58 -14.23
N ILE A 26 -11.70 -4.01 -13.08
CA ILE A 26 -12.85 -4.45 -12.29
C ILE A 26 -13.84 -3.30 -12.15
N ASP A 27 -15.13 -3.63 -12.17
CA ASP A 27 -16.17 -2.67 -11.83
C ASP A 27 -16.11 -2.37 -10.32
N ILE A 28 -15.75 -1.14 -9.97
CA ILE A 28 -15.61 -0.68 -8.58
C ILE A 28 -16.89 -0.91 -7.74
N ARG A 29 -18.07 -0.95 -8.36
CA ARG A 29 -19.33 -1.21 -7.66
C ARG A 29 -19.37 -2.59 -6.99
N GLN A 30 -18.57 -3.53 -7.48
CA GLN A 30 -18.48 -4.89 -6.93
C GLN A 30 -17.78 -4.95 -5.57
N ILE A 31 -17.06 -3.89 -5.19
CA ILE A 31 -16.26 -3.86 -3.95
C ILE A 31 -16.70 -2.79 -2.96
N TYR A 32 -17.71 -1.97 -3.25
CA TYR A 32 -18.13 -0.89 -2.35
C TYR A 32 -18.45 -1.37 -0.93
N ASP A 33 -19.10 -2.51 -0.79
CA ASP A 33 -19.47 -3.09 0.51
C ASP A 33 -18.26 -3.60 1.33
N LYS A 34 -17.07 -3.69 0.71
CA LYS A 34 -15.82 -4.10 1.36
C LYS A 34 -15.01 -2.93 1.90
N PHE A 35 -15.37 -1.69 1.57
CA PHE A 35 -14.65 -0.48 1.96
C PHE A 35 -15.57 0.55 2.64
N PRO A 36 -15.03 1.57 3.32
CA PRO A 36 -15.86 2.58 3.97
C PRO A 36 -16.81 3.27 2.99
N GLU A 37 -18.10 3.33 3.34
CA GLU A 37 -19.17 3.92 2.50
C GLU A 37 -19.57 5.35 2.89
N LYS A 38 -19.17 5.80 4.09
CA LYS A 38 -19.52 7.13 4.62
C LYS A 38 -18.62 8.22 4.02
N LYS A 39 -18.73 9.44 4.57
CA LYS A 39 -17.90 10.58 4.16
C LYS A 39 -16.41 10.22 4.15
N GLY A 40 -15.74 10.50 3.03
CA GLY A 40 -14.35 10.11 2.78
C GLY A 40 -14.17 8.63 2.44
N GLY A 41 -15.25 7.93 2.09
CA GLY A 41 -15.28 6.53 1.68
C GLY A 41 -14.93 6.31 0.21
N LEU A 42 -14.80 5.04 -0.19
CA LEU A 42 -14.28 4.67 -1.51
C LEU A 42 -15.10 5.29 -2.66
N LYS A 43 -16.43 5.24 -2.58
CA LYS A 43 -17.31 5.82 -3.60
C LYS A 43 -17.08 7.33 -3.76
N GLU A 44 -17.06 8.08 -2.66
CA GLU A 44 -16.86 9.53 -2.69
C GLU A 44 -15.48 9.89 -3.25
N LEU A 45 -14.43 9.13 -2.86
CA LEU A 45 -13.08 9.31 -3.38
C LEU A 45 -13.01 9.04 -4.89
N TYR A 46 -13.62 7.95 -5.35
CA TYR A 46 -13.62 7.59 -6.76
C TYR A 46 -14.40 8.59 -7.62
N ASP A 47 -15.56 9.03 -7.14
CA ASP A 47 -16.38 10.05 -7.81
C ASP A 47 -15.64 11.41 -7.89
N LYS A 48 -14.80 11.74 -6.89
CA LYS A 48 -13.95 12.95 -6.89
C LYS A 48 -12.75 12.81 -7.83
N GLY A 49 -12.20 11.62 -7.96
CA GLY A 49 -11.14 11.28 -8.90
C GLY A 49 -9.75 11.85 -8.57
N PRO A 50 -8.79 11.66 -9.49
CA PRO A 50 -8.92 11.05 -10.82
C PRO A 50 -9.13 9.52 -10.76
N THR A 51 -9.95 8.96 -11.66
CA THR A 51 -10.25 7.52 -11.67
C THR A 51 -9.05 6.64 -11.99
N SER A 52 -8.08 7.14 -12.75
CA SER A 52 -6.83 6.45 -13.08
C SER A 52 -5.89 6.25 -11.88
N ALA A 53 -6.19 6.86 -10.73
CA ALA A 53 -5.41 6.68 -9.50
C ALA A 53 -5.93 5.55 -8.60
N PHE A 54 -6.96 4.81 -9.03
CA PHE A 54 -7.58 3.74 -8.25
C PHE A 54 -7.17 2.37 -8.75
N PHE A 55 -6.65 1.54 -7.84
CA PHE A 55 -6.19 0.19 -8.12
C PHE A 55 -6.78 -0.77 -7.09
N LEU A 56 -7.08 -2.00 -7.50
CA LEU A 56 -7.39 -3.11 -6.61
C LEU A 56 -6.26 -4.13 -6.69
N VAL A 57 -5.65 -4.43 -5.54
CA VAL A 57 -4.64 -5.48 -5.43
C VAL A 57 -5.23 -6.63 -4.63
N LYS A 58 -5.24 -7.83 -5.21
CA LYS A 58 -5.63 -9.06 -4.51
C LYS A 58 -4.37 -9.84 -4.15
N PHE A 59 -4.08 -9.95 -2.86
CA PHE A 59 -2.95 -10.74 -2.37
C PHE A 59 -3.33 -12.19 -2.07
N TRP A 60 -2.39 -13.08 -2.33
CA TRP A 60 -2.28 -14.37 -1.66
C TRP A 60 -1.11 -14.24 -0.68
N ALA A 61 -1.44 -14.06 0.60
CA ALA A 61 -0.41 -13.83 1.61
C ALA A 61 0.28 -15.15 1.99
N ASP A 62 1.62 -15.10 2.10
CA ASP A 62 2.40 -16.22 2.61
C ASP A 62 2.40 -16.18 4.15
N ILE A 63 1.66 -17.12 4.75
CA ILE A 63 1.59 -17.29 6.20
C ILE A 63 2.45 -18.45 6.70
N ASN A 64 3.22 -19.10 5.82
CA ASN A 64 4.03 -20.25 6.16
C ASN A 64 5.39 -19.82 6.75
N THR A 65 5.35 -19.31 7.97
CA THR A 65 6.55 -18.84 8.67
C THR A 65 6.70 -19.51 10.03
N ASN A 66 7.95 -19.86 10.35
CA ASN A 66 8.34 -20.37 11.66
C ASN A 66 8.78 -19.26 12.62
N VAL A 67 8.60 -17.99 12.24
CA VAL A 67 8.84 -16.85 13.14
C VAL A 67 7.83 -16.98 14.28
N GLN A 68 8.28 -17.54 15.40
CA GLN A 68 7.51 -17.60 16.62
C GLN A 68 7.45 -16.17 17.21
N ASP A 69 6.40 -15.88 17.99
CA ASP A 69 6.30 -14.65 18.80
C ASP A 69 7.32 -14.70 19.96
N GLU A 70 8.59 -14.89 19.60
CA GLU A 70 9.72 -14.75 20.48
C GLU A 70 9.99 -13.26 20.70
N SER A 71 10.42 -12.93 21.92
CA SER A 71 10.86 -11.59 22.26
C SER A 71 11.98 -11.14 21.31
N GLY A 72 11.69 -10.25 20.38
CA GLY A 72 12.65 -9.75 19.38
C GLY A 72 12.12 -9.73 17.94
N THR A 73 10.98 -10.35 17.66
CA THR A 73 10.36 -10.30 16.33
C THR A 73 9.84 -8.90 15.99
N PHE A 74 10.16 -8.44 14.78
CA PHE A 74 9.68 -7.16 14.23
C PHE A 74 8.72 -7.41 13.06
N TYR A 75 7.50 -6.93 13.20
CA TYR A 75 6.51 -6.84 12.12
C TYR A 75 6.49 -5.40 11.62
N GLY A 76 6.60 -5.20 10.32
CA GLY A 76 6.53 -3.85 9.78
C GLY A 76 6.27 -3.82 8.29
N VAL A 77 5.88 -2.64 7.82
CA VAL A 77 5.59 -2.37 6.42
C VAL A 77 6.69 -1.48 5.85
N THR A 78 7.07 -1.73 4.60
CA THR A 78 7.94 -0.82 3.85
C THR A 78 7.31 -0.53 2.51
N SER A 79 7.17 0.75 2.18
CA SER A 79 6.64 1.21 0.90
C SER A 79 7.54 2.28 0.32
N GLN A 80 7.55 2.35 -1.01
CA GLN A 80 8.27 3.34 -1.77
C GLN A 80 7.35 3.91 -2.85
N TYR A 81 7.39 5.22 -3.00
CA TYR A 81 6.65 5.96 -4.03
C TYR A 81 7.61 6.86 -4.79
N GLU A 82 7.20 7.28 -5.98
CA GLU A 82 7.99 8.13 -6.85
C GLU A 82 7.08 9.14 -7.53
N ASN A 83 7.59 10.36 -7.74
CA ASN A 83 6.95 11.40 -8.51
C ASN A 83 8.01 12.21 -9.28
N ASN A 84 7.59 12.92 -10.33
CA ASN A 84 8.42 13.89 -11.03
C ASN A 84 8.52 15.22 -10.26
N GLU A 85 7.51 15.54 -9.46
CA GLU A 85 7.44 16.78 -8.68
C GLU A 85 7.79 16.55 -7.21
N ASN A 86 8.48 17.54 -6.63
CA ASN A 86 8.81 17.55 -5.20
C ASN A 86 7.60 18.05 -4.42
N LEU A 87 6.84 17.11 -3.87
CA LEU A 87 5.63 17.37 -3.08
C LEU A 87 5.85 16.90 -1.65
N THR A 88 5.02 17.41 -0.73
CA THR A 88 4.77 16.74 0.55
C THR A 88 3.56 15.84 0.37
N ILE A 89 3.70 14.55 0.63
CA ILE A 89 2.60 13.59 0.50
C ILE A 89 2.10 13.15 1.88
N GLN A 90 0.81 12.82 1.96
CA GLN A 90 0.23 12.15 3.11
C GLN A 90 -0.30 10.79 2.67
N VAL A 91 0.13 9.73 3.35
CA VAL A 91 -0.29 8.35 3.11
C VAL A 91 -1.21 7.94 4.24
N SER A 92 -2.50 7.74 3.92
CA SER A 92 -3.49 7.19 4.85
C SER A 92 -3.71 5.71 4.56
N THR A 93 -3.43 4.86 5.56
CA THR A 93 -3.68 3.42 5.51
C THR A 93 -4.81 3.08 6.47
N LYS A 94 -5.92 2.58 5.95
CA LYS A 94 -7.12 2.22 6.71
C LYS A 94 -7.33 0.72 6.72
N VAL A 95 -7.34 0.12 7.91
CA VAL A 95 -7.72 -1.28 8.08
C VAL A 95 -9.23 -1.35 8.30
N CYS A 96 -9.89 -2.21 7.53
CA CYS A 96 -11.34 -2.35 7.54
C CYS A 96 -11.76 -3.77 7.93
N SER A 97 -12.87 -3.88 8.66
CA SER A 97 -13.55 -5.14 8.96
C SER A 97 -15.03 -4.99 8.57
N PHE A 98 -15.53 -5.90 7.73
CA PHE A 98 -16.90 -5.83 7.17
C PHE A 98 -17.24 -4.44 6.58
N GLY A 99 -16.33 -3.86 5.78
CA GLY A 99 -16.50 -2.55 5.15
C GLY A 99 -16.37 -1.34 6.09
N LYS A 100 -16.12 -1.55 7.39
CA LYS A 100 -16.01 -0.47 8.39
C LYS A 100 -14.55 -0.25 8.78
N GLN A 101 -14.11 1.01 8.80
CA GLN A 101 -12.80 1.40 9.31
C GLN A 101 -12.66 1.02 10.78
N VAL A 102 -11.57 0.32 11.11
CA VAL A 102 -11.21 -0.10 12.48
C VAL A 102 -10.05 0.76 13.00
N VAL A 103 -9.03 0.98 12.17
CA VAL A 103 -7.89 1.83 12.48
C VAL A 103 -7.41 2.55 11.22
N GLU A 104 -6.80 3.71 11.42
CA GLU A 104 -6.17 4.50 10.38
C GLU A 104 -4.79 4.94 10.86
N LYS A 105 -3.78 4.74 10.02
CA LYS A 105 -2.43 5.30 10.20
C LYS A 105 -2.21 6.34 9.11
N VAL A 106 -1.82 7.55 9.51
CA VAL A 106 -1.51 8.65 8.58
C VAL A 106 -0.04 9.02 8.73
N GLU A 107 0.69 8.97 7.64
CA GLU A 107 2.13 9.27 7.58
C GLU A 107 2.37 10.42 6.59
N THR A 108 3.15 11.42 7.00
CA THR A 108 3.53 12.55 6.15
C THR A 108 4.96 12.34 5.68
N GLU A 109 5.15 12.25 4.37
CA GLU A 109 6.44 11.98 3.74
C GLU A 109 6.92 13.15 2.89
N TYR A 110 8.25 13.34 2.89
CA TYR A 110 8.94 14.38 2.13
C TYR A 110 9.84 13.72 1.08
N ALA A 111 9.89 14.30 -0.11
CA ALA A 111 10.67 13.73 -1.20
C ALA A 111 12.18 13.77 -0.92
N ARG A 112 12.88 12.76 -1.43
CA ARG A 112 14.32 12.77 -1.65
C ARG A 112 14.59 12.72 -3.15
N LEU A 113 15.41 13.64 -3.66
CA LEU A 113 15.76 13.67 -5.08
C LEU A 113 16.83 12.61 -5.38
N GLU A 114 16.47 11.63 -6.20
CA GLU A 114 17.35 10.54 -6.63
C GLU A 114 17.21 10.32 -8.14
N ASN A 115 18.32 10.37 -8.88
CA ASN A 115 18.34 10.18 -10.34
C ASN A 115 17.32 11.05 -11.11
N GLY A 116 17.11 12.30 -10.65
CA GLY A 116 16.16 13.24 -11.26
C GLY A 116 14.69 12.98 -10.91
N ARG A 117 14.40 12.08 -9.96
CA ARG A 117 13.04 11.76 -9.50
C ARG A 117 12.88 11.99 -8.00
N CYS A 118 11.68 12.36 -7.59
CA CYS A 118 11.31 12.58 -6.20
C CYS A 118 10.83 11.26 -5.58
N VAL A 119 11.64 10.68 -4.68
CA VAL A 119 11.39 9.38 -4.06
C VAL A 119 10.93 9.55 -2.61
N TYR A 120 9.92 8.80 -2.20
CA TYR A 120 9.35 8.77 -0.86
C TYR A 120 9.49 7.36 -0.29
N ARG A 121 9.91 7.21 0.98
CA ARG A 121 10.13 5.90 1.59
C ARG A 121 9.60 5.86 3.02
N ILE A 122 8.57 5.07 3.23
CA ILE A 122 8.11 4.67 4.56
C ILE A 122 8.85 3.37 4.87
N HIS A 123 9.83 3.42 5.77
CA HIS A 123 10.72 2.29 6.04
C HIS A 123 10.47 1.69 7.42
N ARG A 124 10.16 0.38 7.46
CA ARG A 124 9.95 -0.39 8.69
C ARG A 124 8.94 0.30 9.63
N SER A 125 7.83 0.72 9.06
CA SER A 125 6.67 1.36 9.72
C SER A 125 5.85 0.37 10.54
#